data_AF-A0A9X9ABL2-F1
#
_entry.id   AF-A0A9X9ABL2-F1
#
_cell.length_a   1.000
_cell.length_b   1.000
_cell.length_c   1.000
_cell.angle_alpha   90.00
_cell.angle_beta   90.00
_cell.angle_gamma   90.00
#
_symmetry.space_group_name_H-M   'P 1'
#
loop_
_entity.id
_entity.type
_entity.pdbx_description
1 polymer ?
#
loop_
_entity_poly.entity_id
_entity_poly.type
_entity_poly.pdbx_seq_one_letter_code
_entity_poly.pdbx_strand_id
1 'polypeptide(L)' 'TQSENGIPMPNIPEMQEVWKPAGDALQLVVTDKEAPKAALDSAVKQIKGNIEANHNKKK' A
#
# COMPACT_ATOMS: atom_id res chain seq x y z
N THR A 1 24.36 8.21 -8.63
CA THR A 1 23.42 7.77 -9.71
C THR A 1 22.06 7.50 -9.08
N GLN A 2 20.95 7.62 -9.82
CA GLN A 2 19.57 7.43 -9.30
C GLN A 2 19.37 6.15 -8.45
N SER A 3 20.19 5.12 -8.71
CA SER A 3 20.21 3.85 -7.99
C SER A 3 20.71 3.90 -6.54
N GLU A 4 21.48 4.91 -6.14
CA GLU A 4 22.02 5.03 -4.77
C GLU A 4 20.96 5.52 -3.75
N ASN A 5 19.91 6.21 -4.23
CA ASN A 5 18.85 6.76 -3.38
C ASN A 5 17.57 5.90 -3.39
N GLY A 6 17.55 4.79 -4.13
CA GLY A 6 16.40 3.90 -4.23
C GLY A 6 16.52 2.73 -3.26
N ILE A 7 15.48 2.48 -2.46
CA ILE A 7 15.37 1.24 -1.69
C ILE A 7 14.74 0.18 -2.62
N PRO A 8 15.36 -1.00 -2.79
CA PRO A 8 14.77 -2.06 -3.60
C PRO A 8 13.43 -2.48 -3.03
N MET A 9 12.42 -2.59 -3.90
CA MET A 9 11.09 -3.06 -3.50
C MET A 9 11.20 -4.50 -2.97
N PRO A 10 10.50 -4.85 -1.88
CA PRO A 10 10.52 -6.21 -1.36
C PRO A 10 10.01 -7.22 -2.40
N ASN A 11 10.66 -8.36 -2.51
CA ASN A 11 10.27 -9.45 -3.43
C ASN A 11 9.31 -10.46 -2.76
N ILE A 12 8.56 -10.03 -1.75
CA ILE A 12 7.62 -10.91 -1.03
C ILE A 12 6.25 -10.87 -1.72
N PRO A 13 5.50 -11.99 -1.75
CA PRO A 13 4.18 -12.06 -2.39
C PRO A 13 3.19 -10.97 -1.93
N GLU A 14 3.29 -10.55 -0.67
CA GLU A 14 2.45 -9.55 -0.02
C GLU A 14 2.59 -8.14 -0.63
N MET A 15 3.69 -7.84 -1.33
CA MET A 15 3.89 -6.53 -1.97
C MET A 15 2.90 -6.25 -3.11
N GLN A 16 2.27 -7.29 -3.68
CA GLN A 16 1.22 -7.10 -4.68
C GLN A 16 -0.01 -6.39 -4.08
N GLU A 17 -0.27 -6.58 -2.79
CA GLU A 17 -1.41 -6.01 -2.07
C GLU A 17 -1.20 -4.54 -1.70
N VAL A 18 0.02 -4.01 -1.83
CA VAL A 18 0.38 -2.64 -1.44
C VAL A 18 0.06 -1.63 -2.55
N TRP A 19 0.26 -2.00 -3.82
CA TRP A 19 0.23 -1.04 -4.93
C TRP A 19 -1.15 -0.46 -5.19
N LYS A 20 -2.19 -1.29 -5.15
CA LYS A 20 -3.55 -0.85 -5.48
C LYS A 20 -4.13 0.10 -4.41
N PRO A 21 -4.11 -0.23 -3.10
CA PRO A 21 -4.56 0.70 -2.07
C PRO A 21 -3.72 1.97 -1.99
N ALA A 22 -2.40 1.89 -2.24
CA ALA A 22 -1.54 3.07 -2.27
C ALA A 22 -1.90 4.01 -3.43
N GLY A 23 -2.20 3.47 -4.61
CA GLY A 23 -2.66 4.24 -5.77
C GLY A 23 -4.02 4.90 -5.53
N ASP A 24 -4.98 4.15 -4.97
CA ASP A 24 -6.32 4.67 -4.66
C ASP A 24 -6.25 5.78 -3.60
N ALA A 25 -5.44 5.61 -2.55
CA ALA A 25 -5.23 6.63 -1.54
C ALA A 25 -4.56 7.88 -2.11
N LEU A 26 -3.54 7.73 -2.96
CA LEU A 26 -2.91 8.85 -3.64
C LEU A 26 -3.95 9.61 -4.48
N GLN A 27 -4.82 8.89 -5.20
CA GLN A 27 -5.90 9.49 -5.99
C GLN A 27 -6.89 10.29 -5.11
N LEU A 28 -7.25 9.78 -3.93
CA LEU A 28 -8.12 10.49 -2.99
C LEU A 28 -7.47 11.79 -2.48
N VAL A 29 -6.17 11.74 -2.18
CA VAL A 29 -5.41 12.90 -1.71
C VAL A 29 -5.27 13.96 -2.80
N VAL A 30 -4.88 13.58 -4.02
CA VAL A 30 -4.70 14.55 -5.12
C VAL A 30 -6.01 15.14 -5.63
N THR A 31 -7.14 14.46 -5.37
CA THR A 31 -8.48 14.98 -5.72
C THR A 31 -9.14 15.76 -4.58
N ASP A 32 -8.41 15.98 -3.47
CA ASP A 32 -8.90 16.68 -2.27
C ASP A 32 -10.20 16.05 -1.71
N LYS A 33 -10.43 14.77 -1.99
CA LYS A 33 -11.61 14.04 -1.52
C LYS A 33 -11.49 13.61 -0.07
N GLU A 34 -10.25 13.45 0.40
CA GLU A 34 -9.97 13.01 1.76
C GLU A 34 -8.63 13.59 2.23
N ALA A 35 -8.53 13.91 3.52
CA ALA A 35 -7.30 14.41 4.10
C ALA A 35 -6.16 13.39 3.93
N PRO A 36 -4.92 13.83 3.63
CA PRO A 36 -3.78 12.94 3.36
C PRO A 36 -3.58 11.84 4.39
N LYS A 37 -3.71 12.20 5.67
CA LYS A 37 -3.58 11.26 6.77
C LYS A 37 -4.67 10.19 6.77
N ALA A 38 -5.93 10.57 6.58
CA ALA A 38 -7.05 9.64 6.62
C ALA A 38 -7.01 8.67 5.42
N ALA A 39 -6.73 9.18 4.23
CA ALA A 39 -6.60 8.36 3.02
C ALA A 39 -5.49 7.30 3.16
N LEU A 40 -4.32 7.70 3.66
CA LEU A 40 -3.19 6.79 3.88
C LEU A 40 -3.43 5.82 5.04
N ASP A 41 -4.08 6.26 6.13
CA ASP A 41 -4.45 5.37 7.25
C ASP A 41 -5.45 4.29 6.79
N SER A 42 -6.41 4.67 5.92
CA SER A 42 -7.35 3.75 5.28
C SER A 42 -6.64 2.77 4.35
N ALA A 43 -5.69 3.25 3.53
CA ALA A 43 -4.86 2.41 2.66
C ALA A 43 -4.10 1.36 3.46
N VAL A 44 -3.43 1.75 4.56
CA VAL A 44 -2.68 0.83 5.43
C VAL A 44 -3.61 -0.22 6.04
N LYS A 45 -4.82 0.17 6.45
CA LYS A 45 -5.81 -0.77 6.99
C LYS A 45 -6.24 -1.78 5.92
N GLN A 46 -6.49 -1.33 4.70
CA GLN A 46 -6.86 -2.19 3.58
C GLN A 46 -5.73 -3.14 3.19
N ILE A 47 -4.48 -2.66 3.13
CA ILE A 47 -3.29 -3.48 2.88
C ILE A 47 -3.18 -4.60 3.91
N LYS A 48 -3.28 -4.28 5.21
CA LYS A 48 -3.23 -5.28 6.28
C LYS A 48 -4.35 -6.31 6.14
N GLY A 49 -5.58 -5.86 5.88
CA GLY A 49 -6.73 -6.76 5.67
C GLY A 49 -6.55 -7.68 4.46
N ASN A 50 -6.01 -7.17 3.36
CA ASN A 50 -5.72 -7.96 2.16
C ASN A 50 -4.60 -8.98 2.42
N ILE A 51 -3.54 -8.60 3.12
CA ILE A 51 -2.48 -9.53 3.52
C ILE A 51 -3.05 -10.63 4.44
N GLU A 52 -3.90 -10.29 5.40
CA GLU A 52 -4.59 -11.27 6.24
C GLU A 52 -5.56 -12.15 5.46
N ALA A 53 -6.22 -11.65 4.42
CA ALA A 53 -7.15 -12.44 3.62
C ALA A 53 -6.42 -13.38 2.63
N ASN A 54 -5.38 -12.89 1.96
CA ASN A 54 -4.70 -13.57 0.86
C ASN A 54 -3.44 -14.32 1.29
N HIS A 55 -2.80 -13.92 2.40
CA HIS A 55 -1.53 -14.47 2.88
C HIS A 55 -1.59 -15.08 4.29
N ASN A 56 -2.78 -15.20 4.89
CA ASN A 56 -3.00 -16.04 6.08
C ASN A 56 -2.95 -17.51 5.67
N LYS A 57 -1.73 -17.99 5.37
CA LYS A 57 -1.40 -19.41 5.44
C LYS A 57 -1.42 -19.82 6.92
N LYS A 58 -2.62 -20.00 7.46
CA LYS A 58 -2.85 -21.13 8.37
C LYS A 58 -2.57 -22.39 7.54
N LYS A 59 -1.34 -22.86 7.66
CA LYS A 59 -1.05 -24.29 7.54
C LYS A 59 -1.28 -24.91 8.91
#